data_AF-A0A2E3HPU0-F1
#
_entry.id   AF-A0A2E3HPU0-F1
#
_cell.length_a   1.000
_cell.length_b   1.000
_cell.length_c   1.000
_cell.angle_alpha   90.00
_cell.angle_beta   90.00
_cell.angle_gamma   90.00
#
_symmetry.space_group_name_H-M   'P 1'
#
loop_
_entity.id
_entity.type
_entity.pdbx_description
1 polymer ?
#
loop_
_entity_poly.entity_id
_entity_poly.type
_entity_poly.pdbx_seq_one_letter_code
_entity_poly.pdbx_strand_id
1 'polypeptide(L)'
;MATKLEEYVRKYDAMVPDDFCQGILEAYGKSDLQYIDREFRPTFTQLNLTQRLQLQDPLWVDTHKKLEKYFVDAVALYMDDLQLGADFPAKYCFEEFRLKWYKPNNYDQFKEHVDVYDYNSARRFLVVFLYLNDVAEGGETSFSNLQLSVSPKRGRILIFPPTWMFRHAGLPPVSSDKYILGTYLHYL
;
A
#
# COMPACT_ATOMS: atom_id res chain seq x y z
N MET A 1 7.42 24.85 -16.55
CA MET A 1 6.60 23.72 -17.07
C MET A 1 5.47 23.49 -16.08
N ALA A 2 4.28 23.14 -16.56
CA ALA A 2 3.18 22.75 -15.67
C ALA A 2 3.44 21.35 -15.11
N THR A 3 3.19 21.15 -13.82
CA THR A 3 3.30 19.85 -13.15
C THR A 3 2.23 18.90 -13.67
N LYS A 4 2.60 17.66 -13.98
CA LYS A 4 1.65 16.62 -14.38
C LYS A 4 1.23 15.74 -13.20
N LEU A 5 0.03 15.18 -13.24
CA LEU A 5 -0.51 14.37 -12.14
C LEU A 5 0.33 13.11 -11.89
N GLU A 6 0.84 12.46 -12.94
CA GLU A 6 1.68 11.27 -12.81
C GLU A 6 2.97 11.52 -12.01
N GLU A 7 3.43 12.77 -11.91
CA GLU A 7 4.61 13.14 -11.12
C GLU A 7 4.38 12.99 -9.62
N TYR A 8 3.12 12.93 -9.16
CA TYR A 8 2.78 12.68 -7.76
C TYR A 8 2.68 11.18 -7.42
N VAL A 9 2.78 10.29 -8.41
CA VAL A 9 2.85 8.83 -8.19
C VAL A 9 4.31 8.41 -8.15
N ARG A 10 4.87 8.31 -6.95
CA ARG A 10 6.29 8.01 -6.72
C ARG A 10 6.49 6.58 -6.25
N LYS A 11 7.57 5.96 -6.72
CA LYS A 11 8.00 4.63 -6.28
C LYS A 11 9.44 4.70 -5.81
N TYR A 12 9.71 4.05 -4.69
CA TYR A 12 11.01 3.96 -4.05
C TYR A 12 11.39 2.49 -3.95
N ASP A 13 12.34 2.07 -4.77
CA ASP A 13 12.81 0.69 -4.83
C ASP A 13 13.79 0.38 -3.70
N ALA A 14 13.81 -0.88 -3.23
CA ALA A 14 14.74 -1.36 -2.21
C ALA A 14 14.72 -0.53 -0.90
N MET A 15 13.58 0.09 -0.57
CA MET A 15 13.39 0.80 0.70
C MET A 15 13.33 -0.15 1.89
N VAL A 16 12.83 -1.36 1.65
CA VAL A 16 12.65 -2.37 2.68
C VAL A 16 13.50 -3.59 2.31
N PRO A 17 14.39 -4.05 3.21
CA PRO A 17 15.24 -5.22 2.98
C PRO A 17 14.46 -6.50 2.65
N ASP A 18 15.04 -7.34 1.78
CA ASP A 18 14.41 -8.57 1.30
C ASP A 18 14.15 -9.59 2.42
N ASP A 19 15.07 -9.70 3.37
CA ASP A 19 14.97 -10.57 4.55
C ASP A 19 13.82 -10.14 5.47
N PHE A 20 13.62 -8.83 5.62
CA PHE A 20 12.49 -8.29 6.38
C PHE A 20 11.16 -8.53 5.66
N CYS A 21 11.11 -8.35 4.33
CA CYS A 21 9.93 -8.71 3.53
C CYS A 21 9.58 -10.20 3.68
N GLN A 22 10.59 -11.07 3.61
CA GLN A 22 10.43 -12.51 3.79
C GLN A 22 9.90 -12.86 5.19
N GLY A 23 10.46 -12.24 6.24
CA GLY A 23 9.99 -12.42 7.62
C GLY A 23 8.54 -12.01 7.83
N ILE A 24 8.08 -10.94 7.15
CA ILE A 24 6.67 -10.54 7.16
C ILE A 24 5.79 -11.64 6.55
N LEU A 25 6.19 -12.23 5.43
CA LEU A 25 5.42 -13.30 4.76
C LEU A 25 5.36 -14.57 5.61
N GLU A 26 6.46 -14.93 6.29
CA GLU A 26 6.50 -16.07 7.21
C GLU A 26 5.59 -15.86 8.43
N ALA A 27 5.57 -14.65 9.00
CA ALA A 27 4.66 -14.28 10.07
C ALA A 27 3.19 -14.29 9.60
N TYR A 28 2.94 -13.79 8.38
CA TYR A 28 1.62 -13.79 7.76
C TYR A 28 1.06 -15.20 7.62
N GLY A 29 1.87 -16.16 7.16
CA GLY A 29 1.46 -17.57 7.01
C GLY A 29 1.10 -18.28 8.33
N LYS A 30 1.44 -17.69 9.49
CA LYS A 30 1.14 -18.21 10.84
C LYS A 30 -0.01 -17.48 11.53
N SER A 31 -0.61 -16.48 10.87
CA SER A 31 -1.64 -15.62 11.46
C SER A 31 -3.04 -16.04 11.02
N ASP A 32 -4.07 -15.72 11.82
CA ASP A 32 -5.45 -15.89 11.36
C ASP A 32 -5.77 -14.83 10.29
N LEU A 33 -6.24 -15.31 9.15
CA LEU A 33 -6.49 -14.48 7.98
C LEU A 33 -7.98 -14.30 7.74
N GLN A 34 -8.36 -13.16 7.18
CA GLN A 34 -9.74 -12.88 6.78
C GLN A 34 -9.85 -12.83 5.26
N TYR A 35 -10.71 -13.66 4.67
CA TYR A 35 -11.09 -13.50 3.27
C TYR A 35 -12.19 -12.43 3.13
N ILE A 36 -12.00 -11.53 2.16
CA ILE A 36 -12.96 -10.50 1.77
C ILE A 36 -13.36 -10.77 0.33
N ASP A 37 -14.67 -10.88 0.09
CA ASP A 37 -15.22 -10.85 -1.26
C ASP A 37 -16.35 -9.81 -1.33
N ARG A 38 -16.14 -8.78 -2.14
CA ARG A 38 -17.12 -7.74 -2.44
C ARG A 38 -17.24 -7.57 -3.96
N GLU A 39 -17.34 -8.69 -4.66
CA GLU A 39 -17.51 -8.74 -6.12
C GLU A 39 -16.42 -7.93 -6.83
N PHE A 40 -15.16 -8.30 -6.56
CA PHE A 40 -13.96 -7.69 -7.13
C PHE A 40 -13.63 -6.28 -6.61
N ARG A 41 -14.43 -5.71 -5.70
CA ARG A 41 -14.26 -4.33 -5.19
C ARG A 41 -14.34 -4.22 -3.65
N PRO A 42 -13.38 -4.77 -2.91
CA PRO A 42 -12.30 -5.63 -3.37
C PRO A 42 -12.58 -7.12 -3.10
N THR A 43 -11.75 -7.99 -3.68
CA THR A 43 -11.67 -9.41 -3.35
C THR A 43 -10.21 -9.80 -3.07
N PHE A 44 -9.90 -10.22 -1.85
CA PHE A 44 -8.57 -10.65 -1.40
C PHE A 44 -8.62 -11.30 -0.02
N THR A 45 -7.51 -11.94 0.39
CA THR A 45 -7.26 -12.29 1.80
C THR A 45 -6.52 -11.15 2.49
N GLN A 46 -6.83 -10.83 3.75
CA GLN A 46 -6.12 -9.78 4.51
C GLN A 46 -5.78 -10.16 5.95
N LEU A 47 -4.84 -9.39 6.49
CA LEU A 47 -4.49 -9.29 7.91
C LEU A 47 -4.37 -7.81 8.29
N ASN A 48 -5.04 -7.39 9.36
CA ASN A 48 -4.86 -6.06 9.94
C ASN A 48 -3.76 -6.11 11.01
N LEU A 49 -2.57 -5.63 10.68
CA LEU A 49 -1.40 -5.66 11.57
C LEU A 49 -1.56 -4.70 12.75
N THR A 50 -2.25 -3.57 12.57
CA THR A 50 -2.50 -2.63 13.67
C THR A 50 -3.42 -3.24 14.73
N GLN A 51 -4.40 -4.06 14.33
CA GLN A 51 -5.19 -4.84 15.30
C GLN A 51 -4.32 -5.87 16.04
N ARG A 52 -3.37 -6.53 15.36
CA ARG A 52 -2.41 -7.44 16.01
C ARG A 52 -1.52 -6.70 17.02
N LEU A 53 -1.07 -5.49 16.68
CA LEU A 53 -0.34 -4.62 17.61
C LEU A 53 -1.18 -4.25 18.84
N GLN A 54 -2.45 -3.88 18.67
CA GLN A 54 -3.36 -3.55 19.78
C GLN A 54 -3.56 -4.72 20.73
N LEU A 55 -3.58 -5.95 20.19
CA LEU A 55 -3.64 -7.19 20.97
C LEU A 55 -2.28 -7.62 21.55
N GLN A 56 -1.23 -6.81 21.37
CA GLN A 56 0.15 -7.10 21.79
C GLN A 56 0.66 -8.44 21.27
N ASP A 57 0.29 -8.81 20.04
CA ASP A 57 0.74 -10.04 19.40
C ASP A 57 2.28 -10.03 19.25
N PRO A 58 3.02 -10.91 19.95
CA PRO A 58 4.48 -10.89 19.96
C PRO A 58 5.08 -11.13 18.58
N LEU A 59 4.31 -11.72 17.64
CA LEU A 59 4.74 -11.91 16.26
C LEU A 59 4.81 -10.59 15.47
N TRP A 60 4.02 -9.59 15.84
CA TRP A 60 3.78 -8.39 15.03
C TRP A 60 4.24 -7.09 15.66
N VAL A 61 4.46 -7.03 16.98
CA VAL A 61 4.82 -5.79 17.69
C VAL A 61 6.08 -5.13 17.08
N ASP A 62 7.16 -5.87 16.92
CA ASP A 62 8.42 -5.32 16.40
C ASP A 62 8.35 -5.06 14.89
N THR A 63 7.65 -5.93 14.16
CA THR A 63 7.41 -5.77 12.71
C THR A 63 6.64 -4.47 12.42
N HIS A 64 5.61 -4.16 13.21
CA HIS A 64 4.83 -2.94 13.03
C HIS A 64 5.68 -1.68 13.27
N LYS A 65 6.50 -1.64 14.33
CA LYS A 65 7.40 -0.51 14.62
C LYS A 65 8.41 -0.28 13.51
N LYS A 66 9.00 -1.36 12.96
CA LYS A 66 9.93 -1.28 11.84
C LYS A 66 9.25 -0.78 10.56
N LEU A 67 8.05 -1.28 10.25
CA LEU A 67 7.26 -0.83 9.11
C LEU A 67 6.94 0.67 9.17
N GLU A 68 6.54 1.14 10.35
CA GLU A 68 6.28 2.57 10.57
C GLU A 68 7.52 3.42 10.26
N LYS A 69 8.71 3.00 10.72
CA LYS A 69 9.96 3.68 10.39
C LYS A 69 10.22 3.73 8.88
N TYR A 70 10.10 2.62 8.15
CA TYR A 70 10.29 2.60 6.70
C TYR A 70 9.29 3.49 5.96
N PHE A 71 8.06 3.59 6.46
CA PHE A 71 7.03 4.44 5.85
C PHE A 71 7.29 5.92 6.14
N VAL A 72 7.76 6.27 7.33
CA VAL A 72 8.22 7.63 7.64
C VAL A 72 9.38 8.03 6.74
N ASP A 73 10.38 7.16 6.60
CA ASP A 73 11.56 7.43 5.75
C ASP A 73 11.15 7.61 4.28
N ALA A 74 10.22 6.79 3.76
CA ALA A 74 9.70 6.92 2.40
C ALA A 74 8.84 8.18 2.17
N VAL A 75 8.03 8.58 3.17
CA VAL A 75 7.24 9.82 3.12
C VAL A 75 8.16 11.04 3.14
N ALA A 76 9.26 11.02 3.90
CA ALA A 76 10.25 12.09 3.88
C ALA A 76 10.87 12.25 2.47
N LEU A 77 11.27 11.15 1.83
CA LEU A 77 11.76 11.18 0.45
C LEU A 77 10.70 11.73 -0.53
N TYR A 78 9.43 11.35 -0.35
CA TYR A 78 8.31 11.87 -1.15
C TYR A 78 8.15 13.39 -1.01
N MET A 79 8.23 13.89 0.22
CA MET A 79 8.15 15.32 0.50
C MET A 79 9.32 16.09 -0.12
N ASP A 80 10.53 15.56 -0.03
CA ASP A 80 11.74 16.20 -0.57
C ASP A 80 11.74 16.21 -2.11
N ASP A 81 11.44 15.08 -2.74
CA ASP A 81 11.41 14.93 -4.21
C ASP A 81 10.41 15.89 -4.87
N LEU A 82 9.29 16.15 -4.19
CA LEU A 82 8.21 17.00 -4.66
C LEU A 82 8.23 18.41 -4.04
N GLN A 83 9.21 18.70 -3.19
CA GLN A 83 9.37 19.98 -2.50
C GLN A 83 8.11 20.41 -1.73
N LEU A 84 7.41 19.44 -1.12
CA LEU A 84 6.12 19.65 -0.46
C LEU A 84 6.24 20.16 0.98
N GLY A 85 7.46 20.34 1.52
CA GLY A 85 7.67 20.57 2.95
C GLY A 85 6.82 21.69 3.56
N ALA A 86 6.60 22.79 2.84
CA ALA A 86 5.77 23.91 3.33
C ALA A 86 4.25 23.65 3.24
N ASP A 87 3.83 22.79 2.33
CA ASP A 87 2.42 22.50 2.01
C ASP A 87 1.94 21.17 2.61
N PHE A 88 2.86 20.33 3.09
CA PHE A 88 2.55 19.06 3.73
C PHE A 88 1.96 19.29 5.14
N PRO A 89 0.98 18.48 5.59
CA PRO A 89 0.40 18.66 6.92
C PRO A 89 1.46 18.60 8.04
N ALA A 90 1.51 19.64 8.87
CA ALA A 90 2.45 19.73 9.99
C ALA A 90 2.25 18.61 11.03
N LYS A 91 1.04 18.05 11.08
CA LYS A 91 0.69 16.89 11.90
C LYS A 91 -0.11 15.91 11.06
N TYR A 92 0.25 14.64 11.16
CA TYR A 92 -0.48 13.53 10.56
C TYR A 92 -0.25 12.26 11.38
N CYS A 93 -1.08 11.25 11.14
CA CYS A 93 -0.84 9.89 11.63
C CYS A 93 -1.06 8.88 10.51
N PHE A 94 -0.60 7.65 10.73
CA PHE A 94 -0.95 6.54 9.85
C PHE A 94 -2.33 5.97 10.20
N GLU A 95 -3.08 5.57 9.18
CA GLU A 95 -4.18 4.62 9.31
C GLU A 95 -3.63 3.24 9.71
N GLU A 96 -4.53 2.31 10.02
CA GLU A 96 -4.21 0.91 10.21
C GLU A 96 -3.41 0.31 9.04
N PHE A 97 -2.44 -0.53 9.39
CA PHE A 97 -1.57 -1.25 8.47
C PHE A 97 -2.27 -2.55 8.09
N ARG A 98 -2.58 -2.72 6.80
CA ARG A 98 -3.29 -3.90 6.29
C ARG A 98 -2.46 -4.60 5.24
N LEU A 99 -2.11 -5.85 5.50
CA LEU A 99 -1.49 -6.75 4.54
C LEU A 99 -2.59 -7.46 3.75
N LYS A 100 -2.49 -7.45 2.43
CA LYS A 100 -3.43 -8.05 1.48
C LYS A 100 -2.68 -9.07 0.61
N TRP A 101 -3.30 -10.23 0.43
CA TRP A 101 -2.85 -11.31 -0.43
C TRP A 101 -3.86 -11.55 -1.54
N TYR A 102 -3.37 -11.51 -2.78
CA TYR A 102 -4.12 -11.82 -3.99
C TYR A 102 -3.54 -13.07 -4.64
N LYS A 103 -4.40 -14.04 -4.94
CA LYS A 103 -4.03 -15.27 -5.64
C LYS A 103 -4.07 -15.09 -7.16
N PRO A 104 -3.25 -15.84 -7.93
CA PRO A 104 -3.33 -15.87 -9.39
C PRO A 104 -4.50 -16.78 -9.84
N ASN A 105 -5.72 -16.39 -9.51
CA ASN A 105 -6.94 -17.17 -9.73
C ASN A 105 -7.93 -16.49 -10.69
N ASN A 106 -7.52 -15.43 -11.39
CA ASN A 106 -8.37 -14.57 -12.24
C ASN A 106 -9.57 -13.94 -11.51
N TYR A 107 -9.55 -13.91 -10.17
CA TYR A 107 -10.67 -13.44 -9.36
C TYR A 107 -10.22 -12.38 -8.34
N ASP A 108 -9.24 -12.71 -7.49
CA ASP A 108 -8.72 -11.82 -6.46
C ASP A 108 -8.13 -10.56 -7.10
N GLN A 109 -8.75 -9.41 -6.82
CA GLN A 109 -8.36 -8.11 -7.36
C GLN A 109 -9.02 -6.97 -6.57
N PHE A 110 -8.62 -5.75 -6.91
CA PHE A 110 -9.37 -4.56 -6.54
C PHE A 110 -9.63 -3.74 -7.80
N LYS A 111 -10.84 -3.86 -8.34
CA LYS A 111 -11.28 -3.07 -9.49
C LYS A 111 -11.11 -1.57 -9.24
N GLU A 112 -11.06 -0.84 -10.35
CA GLU A 112 -10.96 0.61 -10.43
C GLU A 112 -11.77 1.34 -9.34
N HIS A 113 -11.08 2.11 -8.51
CA HIS A 113 -11.64 2.82 -7.38
C HIS A 113 -10.81 4.06 -7.03
N VAL A 114 -11.30 4.77 -6.01
CA VAL A 114 -10.62 5.88 -5.35
C VAL A 114 -10.67 5.58 -3.86
N ASP A 115 -9.66 6.03 -3.12
CA ASP A 115 -9.54 5.73 -1.69
C ASP A 115 -10.26 6.74 -0.78
N VAL A 116 -10.69 7.87 -1.37
CA VAL A 116 -11.54 8.90 -0.75
C VAL A 116 -12.80 9.10 -1.60
N TYR A 117 -13.97 8.88 -1.00
CA TYR A 117 -15.27 9.05 -1.67
C TYR A 117 -16.38 9.61 -0.77
N ASP A 118 -16.21 9.57 0.54
CA ASP A 118 -17.19 10.01 1.53
C ASP A 118 -16.51 10.70 2.73
N TYR A 119 -17.31 11.21 3.66
CA TYR A 119 -16.80 11.88 4.87
C TYR A 119 -15.91 10.96 5.73
N ASN A 120 -16.22 9.67 5.80
CA ASN A 120 -15.45 8.72 6.62
C ASN A 120 -14.03 8.50 6.07
N SER A 121 -13.89 8.51 4.74
CA SER A 121 -12.61 8.36 4.05
C SER A 121 -11.88 9.69 3.84
N ALA A 122 -12.56 10.84 3.95
CA ALA A 122 -12.03 12.18 3.67
C ALA A 122 -10.79 12.60 4.47
N ARG A 123 -10.50 11.93 5.60
CA ARG A 123 -9.28 12.17 6.38
C ARG A 123 -8.01 11.67 5.69
N ARG A 124 -8.10 10.76 4.71
CA ARG A 124 -6.95 10.24 3.98
C ARG A 124 -6.42 11.28 2.99
N PHE A 125 -5.13 11.55 3.04
CA PHE A 125 -4.49 12.48 2.10
C PHE A 125 -3.29 11.90 1.35
N LEU A 126 -2.74 10.76 1.78
CA LEU A 126 -1.65 10.07 1.08
C LEU A 126 -1.79 8.56 1.24
N VAL A 127 -1.54 7.81 0.17
CA VAL A 127 -1.46 6.34 0.17
C VAL A 127 0.00 5.92 0.30
N VAL A 128 0.28 4.89 1.09
CA VAL A 128 1.61 4.28 1.19
C VAL A 128 1.47 2.76 1.08
N PHE A 129 1.98 2.20 -0.01
CA PHE A 129 1.92 0.76 -0.30
C PHE A 129 3.33 0.17 -0.39
N LEU A 130 3.57 -0.94 0.31
CA LEU A 130 4.76 -1.75 0.21
C LEU A 130 4.44 -3.06 -0.51
N TYR A 131 5.18 -3.38 -1.56
CA TYR A 131 5.15 -4.70 -2.18
C TYR A 131 6.12 -5.65 -1.48
N LEU A 132 5.61 -6.78 -1.00
CA LEU A 132 6.38 -7.73 -0.20
C LEU A 132 7.05 -8.82 -1.06
N ASN A 133 6.69 -8.93 -2.33
CA ASN A 133 7.31 -9.85 -3.28
C ASN A 133 7.23 -9.32 -4.72
N ASP A 134 8.05 -9.91 -5.58
CA ASP A 134 7.99 -9.70 -7.02
C ASP A 134 6.85 -10.53 -7.63
N VAL A 135 6.22 -9.96 -8.65
CA VAL A 135 5.26 -10.65 -9.52
C VAL A 135 5.70 -10.36 -10.95
N ALA A 136 6.10 -11.40 -11.68
CA ALA A 136 6.66 -11.27 -13.02
C ALA A 136 5.60 -10.92 -14.07
N GLU A 137 4.36 -11.39 -13.90
CA GLU A 137 3.25 -11.13 -14.82
C GLU A 137 1.98 -10.77 -14.04
N GLY A 138 1.35 -9.65 -14.41
CA GLY A 138 0.15 -9.11 -13.78
C GLY A 138 0.40 -8.48 -12.41
N GLY A 139 -0.68 -8.25 -11.67
CA GLY A 139 -0.59 -7.79 -10.29
C GLY A 139 -0.26 -6.30 -10.14
N GLU A 140 -0.23 -5.52 -11.21
CA GLU A 140 0.12 -4.10 -11.16
C GLU A 140 -0.87 -3.29 -10.30
N THR A 141 -0.37 -2.20 -9.73
CA THR A 141 -1.25 -1.08 -9.38
C THR A 141 -1.35 -0.17 -10.61
N SER A 142 -2.52 -0.15 -11.23
CA SER A 142 -2.78 0.56 -12.49
C SER A 142 -3.50 1.88 -12.22
N PHE A 143 -3.02 2.96 -12.82
CA PHE A 143 -3.63 4.29 -12.87
C PHE A 143 -4.06 4.56 -14.31
N SER A 144 -5.16 3.94 -14.74
CA SER A 144 -5.59 3.91 -16.14
C SER A 144 -5.75 5.31 -16.75
N ASN A 145 -6.31 6.26 -16.02
CA ASN A 145 -6.47 7.65 -16.46
C ASN A 145 -5.14 8.39 -16.67
N LEU A 146 -4.06 7.95 -16.01
CA LEU A 146 -2.72 8.53 -16.11
C LEU A 146 -1.82 7.74 -17.07
N GLN A 147 -2.33 6.66 -17.68
CA GLN A 147 -1.55 5.72 -18.52
C GLN A 147 -0.28 5.22 -17.81
N LEU A 148 -0.38 4.99 -16.50
CA LEU A 148 0.71 4.61 -15.63
C LEU A 148 0.37 3.31 -14.89
N SER A 149 1.32 2.39 -14.82
CA SER A 149 1.20 1.18 -14.01
C SER A 149 2.48 0.94 -13.23
N VAL A 150 2.32 0.40 -12.01
CA VAL A 150 3.43 0.05 -11.12
C VAL A 150 3.41 -1.44 -10.84
N SER A 151 4.40 -2.16 -11.36
CA SER A 151 4.56 -3.59 -11.13
C SER A 151 4.99 -3.89 -9.68
N PRO A 152 4.53 -5.00 -9.08
CA PRO A 152 5.01 -5.46 -7.79
C PRO A 152 6.49 -5.81 -7.85
N LYS A 153 7.27 -5.19 -6.98
CA LYS A 153 8.70 -5.48 -6.81
C LYS A 153 9.01 -5.54 -5.32
N ARG A 154 9.68 -6.58 -4.85
CA ARG A 154 9.98 -6.74 -3.42
C ARG A 154 10.70 -5.50 -2.87
N GLY A 155 10.26 -5.05 -1.70
CA GLY A 155 10.85 -3.90 -1.02
C GLY A 155 10.53 -2.54 -1.63
N ARG A 156 9.73 -2.48 -2.72
CA ARG A 156 9.27 -1.23 -3.31
C ARG A 156 8.16 -0.62 -2.48
N ILE A 157 8.30 0.66 -2.15
CA ILE A 157 7.21 1.49 -1.62
C ILE A 157 6.65 2.37 -2.76
N LEU A 158 5.34 2.38 -2.91
CA LEU A 158 4.56 3.23 -3.82
C LEU A 158 3.76 4.25 -3.01
N ILE A 159 3.88 5.52 -3.36
CA ILE A 159 3.22 6.64 -2.70
C ILE A 159 2.47 7.48 -3.73
N PHE A 160 1.21 7.79 -3.44
CA PHE A 160 0.37 8.63 -4.31
C PHE A 160 -0.82 9.23 -3.53
N PRO A 161 -1.43 10.34 -4.00
CA PRO A 161 -2.63 10.89 -3.35
C PRO A 161 -3.88 10.01 -3.57
N PRO A 162 -4.79 9.88 -2.58
CA PRO A 162 -5.93 8.94 -2.62
C PRO A 162 -7.18 9.48 -3.34
N THR A 163 -7.07 10.64 -4.00
CA THR A 163 -8.22 11.40 -4.51
C THR A 163 -8.63 10.96 -5.92
N TRP A 164 -9.77 11.46 -6.39
CA TRP A 164 -10.37 11.05 -7.67
C TRP A 164 -9.50 11.28 -8.91
N MET A 165 -8.49 12.15 -8.82
CA MET A 165 -7.47 12.36 -9.86
C MET A 165 -6.53 11.15 -10.03
N PHE A 166 -6.43 10.31 -9.00
CA PHE A 166 -5.55 9.13 -8.92
C PHE A 166 -6.36 7.84 -8.82
N ARG A 167 -7.45 7.77 -9.60
CA ARG A 167 -8.24 6.55 -9.78
C ARG A 167 -7.32 5.40 -10.18
N HIS A 168 -7.42 4.29 -9.45
CA HIS A 168 -6.52 3.17 -9.63
C HIS A 168 -7.18 1.81 -9.38
N ALA A 169 -6.50 0.75 -9.81
CA ALA A 169 -6.89 -0.64 -9.59
C ALA A 169 -5.70 -1.49 -9.14
N GLY A 170 -5.95 -2.48 -8.29
CA GLY A 170 -5.04 -3.59 -8.06
C GLY A 170 -5.41 -4.73 -9.01
N LEU A 171 -4.66 -4.88 -10.11
CA LEU A 171 -4.94 -5.91 -11.11
C LEU A 171 -4.67 -7.31 -10.54
N PRO A 172 -5.37 -8.36 -11.05
CA PRO A 172 -5.09 -9.74 -10.67
C PRO A 172 -3.64 -10.09 -11.01
N PRO A 173 -2.90 -10.77 -10.11
CA PRO A 173 -1.62 -11.34 -10.49
C PRO A 173 -1.80 -12.57 -11.38
N VAL A 174 -0.81 -12.87 -12.22
CA VAL A 174 -0.84 -14.01 -13.14
C VAL A 174 0.27 -15.01 -12.82
N SER A 175 1.52 -14.55 -12.65
CA SER A 175 2.67 -15.45 -12.47
C SER A 175 2.74 -16.11 -11.09
N SER A 176 2.30 -15.42 -10.05
CA SER A 176 2.50 -15.83 -8.65
C SER A 176 1.56 -15.07 -7.71
N ASP A 177 1.48 -15.47 -6.45
CA ASP A 177 0.80 -14.67 -5.42
C ASP A 177 1.33 -13.24 -5.36
N LYS A 178 0.46 -12.27 -5.03
CA LYS A 178 0.83 -10.88 -4.74
C LYS A 178 0.55 -10.57 -3.28
N TYR A 179 1.57 -10.07 -2.58
CA TYR A 179 1.45 -9.57 -1.22
C TYR A 179 1.77 -8.08 -1.18
N ILE A 180 0.84 -7.30 -0.67
CA ILE A 180 0.97 -5.85 -0.54
C ILE A 180 0.54 -5.42 0.86
N LEU A 181 1.36 -4.61 1.52
CA LEU A 181 1.00 -3.97 2.77
C LEU A 181 0.66 -2.52 2.49
N GLY A 182 -0.50 -2.06 2.94
CA GLY A 182 -0.94 -0.68 2.73
C GLY A 182 -1.37 0.01 4.01
N THR A 183 -1.15 1.33 4.02
CA THR A 183 -1.73 2.28 4.96
C THR A 183 -2.00 3.61 4.24
N TYR A 184 -2.59 4.54 4.96
CA TYR A 184 -2.86 5.91 4.52
C TYR A 184 -2.34 6.90 5.56
N LEU A 185 -2.00 8.11 5.14
CA LEU A 185 -1.83 9.23 6.07
C LEU A 185 -3.15 9.95 6.30
N HIS A 186 -3.42 10.26 7.56
CA HIS A 186 -4.59 11.00 8.01
C HIS A 186 -4.24 12.40 8.50
N TYR A 187 -5.10 13.36 8.17
CA TYR A 187 -5.11 14.65 8.87
C TYR A 187 -5.38 14.42 10.37
N LEU A 188 -4.65 15.16 11.21
CA LEU A 188 -4.82 15.21 12.67
C LEU A 188 -5.42 16.53 13.13
#